data_AF-A0A9D4AQ10-F1
#
_entry.id   AF-A0A9D4AQ10-F1
#
_cell.length_a   1.000
_cell.length_b   1.000
_cell.length_c   1.000
_cell.angle_alpha   90.00
_cell.angle_beta   90.00
_cell.angle_gamma   90.00
#
_symmetry.space_group_name_H-M   'P 1'
#
loop_
_entity.id
_entity.type
_entity.pdbx_description
1 polymer ?
#
loop_
_entity_poly.entity_id
_entity_poly.type
_entity_poly.pdbx_seq_one_letter_code
_entity_poly.pdbx_strand_id
1 'polypeptide(L)'
;MQRTPAFREARARKLEKYAPLADLLRSKGYEVHTDALIVGALGAWDPCNERVLRTCGVGRRYAQLMRRLMVSDTIRWLYSTL
;
A
#
# COMPACT_ATOMS: atom_id res chain seq x y z
N MET A 1 -3.51 10.83 -15.19
CA MET A 1 -2.04 10.79 -15.35
C MET A 1 -1.42 10.06 -14.16
N GLN A 2 -1.17 8.75 -14.29
CA GLN A 2 -0.51 7.96 -13.23
C GLN A 2 0.98 8.29 -13.23
N ARG A 3 1.44 8.96 -12.16
CA ARG A 3 2.85 9.33 -11.98
C ARG A 3 3.62 8.09 -11.53
N THR A 4 4.60 7.73 -12.36
CA THR A 4 5.71 6.77 -12.23
C THR A 4 5.44 5.26 -12.42
N PRO A 5 6.10 4.61 -13.40
CA PRO A 5 6.04 3.15 -13.60
C PRO A 5 6.55 2.37 -12.38
N ALA A 6 7.45 2.98 -11.59
CA ALA A 6 7.98 2.42 -10.35
C ALA A 6 6.88 2.06 -9.32
N PHE A 7 5.84 2.89 -9.16
CA PHE A 7 4.75 2.57 -8.24
C PHE A 7 3.89 1.41 -8.74
N ARG A 8 3.62 1.38 -10.06
CA ARG A 8 2.88 0.28 -10.69
C ARG A 8 3.63 -1.05 -10.54
N GLU A 9 4.93 -1.04 -10.81
CA GLU A 9 5.79 -2.21 -10.66
C GLU A 9 5.90 -2.67 -9.20
N ALA A 10 6.12 -1.75 -8.27
CA ALA A 10 6.18 -2.07 -6.83
C ALA A 10 4.87 -2.70 -6.35
N ARG A 11 3.73 -2.17 -6.79
CA ARG A 11 2.41 -2.74 -6.51
C ARG A 11 2.25 -4.13 -7.12
N ALA A 12 2.58 -4.30 -8.40
CA ALA A 12 2.51 -5.59 -9.08
C ALA A 12 3.35 -6.66 -8.36
N ARG A 13 4.60 -6.34 -7.99
CA ARG A 13 5.48 -7.25 -7.23
C ARG A 13 4.87 -7.67 -5.90
N LYS A 14 4.19 -6.75 -5.19
CA LYS A 14 3.50 -7.10 -3.93
C LYS A 14 2.30 -8.01 -4.19
N LEU A 15 1.48 -7.70 -5.19
CA LEU A 15 0.34 -8.53 -5.56
C LEU A 15 0.78 -9.95 -5.95
N GLU A 16 1.81 -10.07 -6.78
CA GLU A 16 2.40 -11.35 -7.18
C GLU A 16 2.94 -12.12 -5.96
N LYS A 17 3.70 -11.45 -5.09
CA LYS A 17 4.24 -12.07 -3.86
C LYS A 17 3.15 -12.68 -2.97
N TYR A 18 2.00 -12.01 -2.86
CA TYR A 18 0.91 -12.45 -1.99
C TYR A 18 -0.19 -13.24 -2.70
N ALA A 19 -0.10 -13.45 -4.02
CA ALA A 19 -1.09 -14.21 -4.77
C ALA A 19 -1.28 -15.64 -4.23
N PRO A 20 -0.22 -16.43 -3.93
CA PRO A 20 -0.41 -17.77 -3.38
C PRO A 20 -1.13 -17.78 -2.03
N LEU A 21 -0.89 -16.78 -1.17
CA LEU A 21 -1.58 -16.65 0.11
C LEU A 21 -3.05 -16.28 -0.09
N ALA A 22 -3.33 -15.37 -1.02
CA ALA A 22 -4.69 -15.01 -1.36
C ALA A 22 -5.48 -16.22 -1.89
N ASP A 23 -4.85 -17.04 -2.75
CA ASP A 23 -5.47 -18.23 -3.30
C ASP A 23 -5.72 -19.31 -2.24
N LEU A 24 -4.78 -19.50 -1.31
CA LEU A 24 -4.96 -20.38 -0.15
C LEU A 24 -6.14 -19.94 0.74
N LEU A 25 -6.32 -18.64 0.93
CA LEU A 25 -7.44 -18.11 1.72
C LEU A 25 -8.77 -18.25 0.94
N ARG A 26 -8.76 -18.01 -0.37
CA ARG A 26 -9.94 -18.23 -1.22
C ARG A 26 -10.35 -19.70 -1.26
N SER A 27 -9.40 -20.63 -1.32
CA SER A 27 -9.70 -22.07 -1.30
C SER A 27 -10.33 -22.54 0.01
N LYS A 28 -10.19 -21.77 1.10
CA LYS A 28 -10.86 -21.99 2.39
C LYS A 28 -12.25 -21.36 2.46
N GLY A 29 -12.72 -20.74 1.37
CA GLY A 29 -14.04 -20.12 1.29
C GLY A 29 -14.08 -18.65 1.74
N TYR A 30 -12.93 -18.01 1.97
CA TYR A 30 -12.90 -16.59 2.30
C TYR A 30 -13.02 -15.71 1.04
N GLU A 31 -13.73 -14.60 1.17
CA GLU A 31 -13.63 -13.51 0.21
C GLU A 31 -12.34 -12.72 0.46
N VAL A 32 -11.44 -12.70 -0.53
CA VAL A 32 -10.10 -12.11 -0.37
C VAL A 32 -9.85 -11.04 -1.41
N HIS A 33 -9.67 -9.81 -0.91
CA HIS A 33 -9.20 -8.65 -1.66
C HIS A 33 -7.73 -8.38 -1.36
N THR A 34 -6.90 -8.31 -2.38
CA THR A 34 -5.45 -8.04 -2.23
C THR A 34 -5.12 -6.72 -2.89
N ASP A 35 -4.49 -5.81 -2.15
CA ASP A 35 -3.96 -4.56 -2.68
C ASP A 35 -2.71 -4.14 -1.88
N ALA A 36 -2.04 -3.06 -2.30
CA ALA A 36 -0.81 -2.59 -1.66
C ALA A 36 -0.88 -1.12 -1.24
N LEU A 37 -0.23 -0.78 -0.12
CA LEU A 37 0.11 0.59 0.24
C LEU A 37 1.56 0.85 -0.17
N ILE A 38 1.77 1.70 -1.16
CA ILE A 38 3.10 2.02 -1.70
C ILE A 38 3.52 3.41 -1.25
N VAL A 39 4.63 3.49 -0.50
CA VAL A 39 5.28 4.72 -0.08
C VAL A 39 6.72 4.68 -0.56
N GLY A 40 7.14 5.70 -1.31
CA GLY A 40 8.53 5.84 -1.76
C GLY A 40 9.43 6.31 -0.63
N ALA A 41 10.72 6.03 -0.76
CA ALA A 41 11.73 6.30 0.26
C ALA A 41 11.74 7.76 0.75
N LEU A 42 11.58 8.72 -0.16
CA LEU A 42 11.54 10.15 0.16
C LEU A 42 10.12 10.66 0.43
N GLY A 43 9.23 9.80 0.91
CA GLY A 43 7.85 10.16 1.25
C GLY A 43 6.89 10.29 0.07
N ALA A 44 7.28 9.80 -1.11
CA ALA A 44 6.41 9.81 -2.27
C ALA A 44 5.19 8.89 -2.03
N TRP A 45 3.99 9.37 -2.35
CA TRP A 45 2.73 8.67 -2.04
C TRP A 45 2.02 8.25 -3.33
N ASP A 46 1.71 6.96 -3.47
CA ASP A 46 0.93 6.46 -4.60
C ASP A 46 -0.55 6.85 -4.46
N PRO A 47 -1.14 7.57 -5.44
CA PRO A 47 -2.57 7.91 -5.44
C PRO A 47 -3.50 6.70 -5.30
N CYS A 48 -3.10 5.51 -5.76
CA CYS A 48 -3.90 4.29 -5.64
C CYS A 48 -4.10 3.85 -4.18
N ASN A 49 -3.25 4.28 -3.24
CA ASN A 49 -3.41 4.00 -1.82
C ASN A 49 -4.71 4.57 -1.25
N GLU A 50 -5.23 5.68 -1.81
CA GLU A 50 -6.50 6.25 -1.35
C GLU A 50 -7.69 5.32 -1.60
N ARG A 51 -7.63 4.54 -2.68
CA ARG A 51 -8.64 3.51 -2.96
C ARG A 51 -8.56 2.41 -1.91
N VAL A 52 -7.37 1.93 -1.59
CA VAL A 52 -7.15 0.88 -0.58
C VAL A 52 -7.72 1.30 0.77
N LEU A 53 -7.38 2.51 1.24
CA LEU A 53 -7.88 3.04 2.50
C LEU A 53 -9.42 3.13 2.50
N ARG A 54 -10.03 3.60 1.41
CA ARG A 54 -11.49 3.63 1.28
C ARG A 54 -12.12 2.24 1.33
N THR A 55 -11.54 1.26 0.64
CA THR A 55 -12.01 -0.14 0.68
C THR A 55 -11.93 -0.72 2.09
N CYS A 56 -10.93 -0.32 2.89
CA CYS A 56 -10.80 -0.69 4.30
C CYS A 56 -11.73 0.12 5.24
N GLY A 57 -12.66 0.94 4.73
CA GLY A 57 -13.57 1.74 5.54
C GLY A 57 -12.92 2.96 6.22
N VAL A 58 -11.70 3.34 5.82
CA VAL A 58 -10.97 4.47 6.39
C VAL A 58 -11.59 5.79 5.87
N GLY A 59 -12.18 6.56 6.79
CA GLY A 59 -12.72 7.87 6.48
C GLY A 59 -11.65 8.87 6.01
N ARG A 60 -12.03 9.85 5.18
CA ARG A 60 -11.07 10.79 4.53
C ARG A 60 -10.16 11.51 5.52
N ARG A 61 -10.69 11.98 6.65
CA ARG A 61 -9.92 12.70 7.68
C ARG A 61 -8.86 11.79 8.30
N TYR A 62 -9.21 10.54 8.59
CA TYR A 62 -8.27 9.57 9.14
C TYR A 62 -7.25 9.11 8.09
N ALA A 63 -7.66 8.94 6.83
CA ALA A 63 -6.75 8.62 5.72
C ALA A 63 -5.65 9.69 5.53
N GLN A 64 -5.98 10.98 5.70
CA GLN A 64 -4.98 12.05 5.67
C GLN A 64 -3.96 11.94 6.80
N LEU A 65 -4.41 11.59 8.01
CA LEU A 65 -3.53 11.36 9.14
C LEU A 65 -2.64 10.13 8.90
N MET A 66 -3.23 9.01 8.46
CA MET A 66 -2.49 7.78 8.13
C MET A 66 -1.39 8.05 7.10
N ARG A 67 -1.70 8.79 6.03
CA ARG A 67 -0.70 9.16 5.02
C ARG A 67 0.50 9.88 5.64
N ARG A 68 0.26 10.87 6.51
CA ARG A 68 1.34 11.62 7.17
C ARG A 68 2.18 10.71 8.07
N LEU A 69 1.53 9.87 8.88
CA LEU A 69 2.22 8.95 9.78
C LEU A 69 3.08 7.94 9.01
N MET A 70 2.54 7.31 7.97
CA MET A 70 3.26 6.32 7.17
C MET A 70 4.44 6.93 6.42
N VAL A 71 4.28 8.14 5.87
CA VAL A 71 5.37 8.85 5.20
C VAL A 71 6.48 9.22 6.20
N SER A 72 6.13 9.79 7.35
CA SER A 72 7.10 10.13 8.39
C SER A 72 7.83 8.90 8.90
N ASP A 73 7.14 7.78 9.07
CA ASP A 73 7.73 6.53 9.53
C ASP A 73 8.68 5.92 8.48
N THR A 74 8.27 5.93 7.20
CA THR A 74 9.12 5.49 6.09
C THR A 74 10.43 6.28 6.04
N ILE A 75 10.33 7.61 6.16
CA ILE A 75 11.49 8.50 6.17
C ILE A 75 12.37 8.22 7.40
N ARG A 76 11.77 8.14 8.59
CA ARG A 76 12.50 7.83 9.84
C ARG A 76 13.27 6.52 9.74
N TRP A 77 12.64 5.47 9.20
CA TRP A 77 13.25 4.15 9.08
C TRP A 77 14.49 4.17 8.18
N LEU A 78 14.44 4.95 7.09
CA LEU A 78 15.58 5.09 6.18
C LEU A 78 16.74 5.85 6.83
N TYR A 79 16.47 6.89 7.62
CA TYR A 79 17.51 7.60 8.35
C TYR A 79 18.06 6.81 9.55
N SER A 80 17.30 5.87 10.10
CA SER A 80 17.76 5.00 11.21
C SER A 80 18.68 3.86 10.76
N THR A 81 18.75 3.58 9.45
CA THR A 81 19.51 2.45 8.89
C THR A 81 20.80 2.91 8.19
N LEU A 82 21.05 4.23 8.16
CA LEU A 82 22.27 4.88 7.66
C LEU A 82 23.20 5.23 8.83
#